data_AF-A0A973KLZ4-F1
#
_entry.id   AF-A0A973KLZ4-F1
#
_cell.length_a   1.000
_cell.length_b   1.000
_cell.length_c   1.000
_cell.angle_alpha   90.00
_cell.angle_beta   90.00
_cell.angle_gamma   90.00
#
_symmetry.space_group_name_H-M   'P 1'
#
loop_
_entity.id
_entity.type
_entity.pdbx_description
1 polymer ?
#
loop_
_entity_poly.entity_id
_entity_poly.type
_entity_poly.pdbx_seq_one_letter_code
_entity_poly.pdbx_strand_id
1 'polypeptide(L)'
;MDRAGRLAPVEINLRLTGPAVAFMIQARLARLQGGRPLVRTLDRLPLGSRLPAAALADHLREVSRQCRSLGVTLLPTVVTAAFEPDPYVGVALAARTPGALDAAEAMVRSANEALGRMFLDTGVSASGPSSGASPRRTRRARRRRS
;
A
#
# COMPACT_ATOMS: atom_id res chain seq x y z
N MET A 1 4.16 -3.23 26.76
CA MET A 1 3.94 -2.71 28.12
C MET A 1 4.33 -3.79 29.10
N ASP A 2 4.87 -3.43 30.26
CA ASP A 2 5.02 -4.40 31.34
C ASP A 2 3.66 -4.72 31.99
N ARG A 3 3.64 -5.66 32.95
CA ARG A 3 2.42 -6.02 33.67
C ARG A 3 1.80 -4.88 34.48
N ALA A 4 2.53 -3.77 34.68
CA ALA A 4 2.07 -2.57 35.39
C ALA A 4 1.61 -1.47 34.43
N GLY A 5 1.52 -1.73 33.12
CA GLY A 5 1.06 -0.76 32.12
C GLY A 5 2.11 0.28 31.73
N ARG A 6 3.36 0.12 32.14
CA ARG A 6 4.45 1.04 31.76
C ARG A 6 4.95 0.73 30.37
N LEU A 7 5.43 1.76 29.67
CA LEU A 7 6.15 1.58 28.42
C LEU A 7 7.41 0.75 28.70
N ALA A 8 7.59 -0.31 27.92
CA ALA A 8 8.74 -1.19 27.97
C ALA A 8 9.33 -1.25 26.56
N PRO A 9 10.23 -0.31 26.20
CA PRO A 9 10.90 -0.32 24.90
C PRO A 9 11.70 -1.62 24.76
N VAL A 10 11.53 -2.33 23.65
CA VAL A 10 12.15 -3.64 23.41
C VAL A 10 13.28 -3.60 22.38
N GLU A 11 13.26 -2.60 21.50
CA GLU A 11 14.27 -2.44 20.45
C GLU A 11 14.41 -0.97 20.04
N ILE A 12 15.55 -0.63 19.44
CA ILE A 12 15.78 0.63 18.74
C ILE A 12 16.19 0.34 17.30
N ASN A 13 15.49 0.94 16.35
CA ASN A 13 15.78 0.81 14.93
C ASN A 13 16.47 2.08 14.42
N LEU A 14 17.80 2.04 14.26
CA LEU A 14 18.58 3.17 13.72
C LEU A 14 18.65 3.11 12.19
N ARG A 15 17.49 3.21 11.54
CA ARG A 15 17.35 3.31 10.07
C ARG A 15 16.03 4.00 9.73
N LEU A 16 15.87 4.41 8.47
CA LEU A 16 14.56 4.84 7.98
C LEU A 16 13.59 3.64 7.95
N THR A 17 12.53 3.73 8.73
CA THR A 17 11.46 2.72 8.81
C THR A 17 10.16 3.25 8.19
N GLY A 18 9.18 2.39 7.92
CA GLY A 18 7.86 2.81 7.39
C GLY A 18 7.23 3.98 8.16
N PRO A 19 7.21 3.98 9.51
CA PRO A 19 6.74 5.13 10.30
C PRO A 19 7.48 6.45 10.03
N ALA A 20 8.74 6.43 9.60
CA ALA A 20 9.47 7.66 9.25
C ALA A 20 8.82 8.39 8.08
N VAL A 21 8.23 7.66 7.12
CA VAL A 21 7.48 8.25 5.99
C VAL A 21 6.26 9.03 6.49
N ALA A 22 5.51 8.50 7.46
CA ALA A 22 4.34 9.18 8.02
C ALA A 22 4.72 10.51 8.70
N PHE A 23 5.82 10.55 9.45
CA PHE A 23 6.32 11.79 10.05
C PHE A 23 6.77 12.81 9.02
N MET A 24 7.46 12.38 7.95
CA MET A 24 7.88 13.27 6.87
C MET A 24 6.70 13.86 6.11
N ILE A 25 5.68 13.04 5.83
CA ILE A 25 4.42 13.49 5.22
C ILE A 25 3.73 14.51 6.14
N GLN A 26 3.58 14.19 7.43
CA GLN A 26 2.96 15.09 8.40
C GLN A 26 3.69 16.44 8.45
N ALA A 27 5.02 16.42 8.57
CA ALA A 27 5.83 17.63 8.64
C ALA A 27 5.72 18.47 7.35
N ARG A 28 5.69 17.83 6.19
CA ARG A 28 5.53 18.53 4.91
C ARG A 28 4.14 19.14 4.77
N LEU A 29 3.09 18.39 5.09
CA LEU A 29 1.71 18.90 5.03
C LEU A 29 1.49 20.02 6.04
N ALA A 30 2.03 19.91 7.25
CA ALA A 30 1.99 20.97 8.26
C ALA A 30 2.56 22.30 7.74
N ARG A 31 3.67 22.23 6.97
CA ARG A 31 4.29 23.42 6.37
C ARG A 31 3.49 24.00 5.20
N LEU A 32 2.78 23.16 4.44
CA LEU A 32 2.04 23.58 3.24
C LEU A 32 0.61 24.06 3.54
N GLN A 33 -0.05 23.42 4.49
CA GLN A 33 -1.48 23.61 4.77
C GLN A 33 -1.74 24.26 6.14
N GLY A 34 -0.69 24.39 6.97
CA GLY A 34 -0.82 24.81 8.36
C GLY A 34 -1.37 23.69 9.28
N GLY A 35 -1.17 23.88 10.58
CA GLY A 35 -1.54 22.89 11.60
C GLY A 35 -0.68 21.62 11.55
N ARG A 36 -1.02 20.63 12.38
CA ARG A 36 -0.39 19.29 12.39
C ARG A 36 -1.47 18.23 12.10
N PRO A 37 -1.59 17.70 10.87
CA PRO A 37 -2.57 16.66 10.58
C PRO A 37 -2.16 15.34 11.23
N LEU A 38 -3.11 14.46 11.49
CA LEU A 38 -2.86 13.05 11.74
C LEU A 38 -2.57 12.37 10.40
N VAL A 39 -1.61 11.45 10.38
CA VAL A 39 -1.25 10.68 9.18
C VAL A 39 -1.36 9.20 9.47
N ARG A 40 -2.07 8.46 8.60
CA ARG A 40 -2.21 7.00 8.63
C ARG A 40 -1.69 6.42 7.33
N THR A 41 -0.77 5.47 7.40
CA THR A 41 -0.26 4.75 6.24
C THR A 41 -0.97 3.40 6.09
N LEU A 42 -1.30 3.07 4.85
CA LEU A 42 -1.92 1.80 4.43
C LEU A 42 -1.01 1.23 3.34
N ASP A 43 0.01 0.48 3.73
CA ASP A 43 1.13 0.14 2.84
C ASP A 43 0.80 -0.96 1.82
N ARG A 44 -0.20 -1.78 2.10
CA ARG A 44 -0.61 -2.92 1.27
C ARG A 44 -2.13 -2.99 1.13
N LEU A 45 -2.70 -2.06 0.37
CA LEU A 45 -4.10 -2.14 -0.05
C LEU A 45 -4.20 -2.98 -1.32
N PRO A 46 -4.88 -4.14 -1.28
CA PRO A 46 -5.07 -4.97 -2.47
C PRO A 46 -5.77 -4.18 -3.59
N LEU A 47 -5.39 -4.42 -4.84
CA LEU A 47 -6.07 -3.86 -6.01
C LEU A 47 -7.03 -4.86 -6.66
N GLY A 48 -6.87 -6.16 -6.34
CA GLY A 48 -7.67 -7.26 -6.90
C GLY A 48 -7.32 -7.63 -8.34
N SER A 49 -6.69 -6.74 -9.10
CA SER A 49 -6.15 -7.04 -10.44
C SER A 49 -4.95 -6.16 -10.77
N ARG A 50 -4.19 -6.56 -11.79
CA ARG A 50 -3.10 -5.76 -12.33
C ARG A 50 -3.66 -4.66 -13.22
N LEU A 51 -3.22 -3.44 -12.99
CA LEU A 51 -3.70 -2.26 -13.71
C LEU A 51 -2.58 -1.63 -14.52
N PRO A 52 -2.84 -1.22 -15.78
CA PRO A 52 -1.97 -0.28 -16.48
C PRO A 52 -1.78 1.00 -15.65
N ALA A 53 -0.61 1.64 -15.79
CA ALA A 53 -0.27 2.83 -14.99
C ALA A 53 -1.30 3.97 -15.11
N ALA A 54 -1.87 4.18 -16.30
CA ALA A 54 -2.92 5.18 -16.52
C ALA A 54 -4.20 4.85 -15.73
N ALA A 55 -4.66 3.60 -15.79
CA ALA A 55 -5.85 3.15 -15.07
C ALA A 55 -5.66 3.25 -13.54
N LEU A 56 -4.47 2.90 -13.04
CA LEU A 56 -4.14 3.09 -11.63
C LEU A 56 -4.16 4.57 -11.23
N ALA A 57 -3.59 5.44 -12.06
CA ALA A 57 -3.59 6.88 -11.81
C ALA A 57 -5.02 7.46 -11.79
N ASP A 58 -5.89 7.01 -12.69
CA ASP A 58 -7.28 7.43 -12.75
C ASP A 58 -8.06 6.96 -11.51
N HIS A 59 -7.91 5.70 -11.12
CA HIS A 59 -8.48 5.15 -9.88
C HIS A 59 -8.04 5.97 -8.66
N LEU A 60 -6.73 6.21 -8.50
CA LEU A 60 -6.21 6.99 -7.38
C LEU A 60 -6.70 8.43 -7.41
N ARG A 61 -6.90 9.04 -8.58
CA ARG A 61 -7.43 10.40 -8.71
C ARG A 61 -8.89 10.47 -8.28
N GLU A 62 -9.69 9.47 -8.64
CA GLU A 62 -11.08 9.33 -8.21
C GLU A 62 -11.18 9.23 -6.69
N VAL A 63 -10.49 8.24 -6.10
CA VAL A 63 -10.50 8.02 -4.65
C VAL A 63 -9.95 9.24 -3.90
N SER A 64 -8.93 9.91 -4.44
CA SER A 64 -8.41 11.16 -3.86
C SER A 64 -9.43 12.30 -3.86
N ARG A 65 -10.35 12.35 -4.83
CA ARG A 65 -11.42 13.35 -4.85
C ARG A 65 -12.47 13.06 -3.77
N GLN A 66 -12.83 11.79 -3.61
CA GLN A 66 -13.78 11.35 -2.59
C GLN A 66 -13.22 11.53 -1.16
N CYS A 67 -11.93 11.23 -0.95
CA CYS A 67 -11.25 11.54 0.31
C CYS A 67 -11.25 13.06 0.60
N ARG A 68 -11.03 13.89 -0.42
CA ARG A 68 -11.06 15.35 -0.27
C ARG A 68 -12.42 15.87 0.18
N SER A 69 -13.53 15.28 -0.26
CA SER A 69 -14.86 15.65 0.26
C SER A 69 -15.05 15.33 1.76
N LEU A 70 -14.20 14.46 2.34
CA LEU A 70 -14.15 14.18 3.77
C LEU A 70 -13.11 15.05 4.52
N GLY A 71 -12.49 16.02 3.83
CA GLY A 71 -11.39 16.81 4.39
C GLY A 71 -10.08 16.00 4.56
N VAL A 72 -9.93 14.91 3.81
CA VAL A 72 -8.75 14.02 3.87
C VAL A 72 -7.90 14.21 2.62
N THR A 73 -6.60 14.37 2.82
CA THR A 73 -5.60 14.30 1.75
C THR A 73 -5.11 12.87 1.60
N LEU A 74 -5.27 12.28 0.41
CA LEU A 74 -4.70 10.98 0.05
C LEU A 74 -3.41 11.20 -0.74
N LEU A 75 -2.36 10.46 -0.37
CA LEU A 75 -1.07 10.46 -1.06
C LEU A 75 -0.67 9.01 -1.40
N PRO A 76 -0.45 8.67 -2.68
CA PRO A 76 0.12 7.37 -3.03
C PRO A 76 1.57 7.26 -2.50
N THR A 77 1.91 6.14 -1.87
CA THR A 77 3.25 5.87 -1.31
C THR A 77 3.95 4.70 -1.99
N VAL A 78 3.20 3.72 -2.51
CA VAL A 78 3.75 2.56 -3.25
C VAL A 78 2.84 2.23 -4.43
N VAL A 79 3.21 2.66 -5.64
CA VAL A 79 2.42 2.39 -6.86
C VAL A 79 3.06 1.35 -7.77
N THR A 80 4.33 1.02 -7.54
CA THR A 80 5.10 0.08 -8.35
C THR A 80 4.65 -1.37 -8.17
N ALA A 81 3.93 -1.67 -7.09
CA ALA A 81 3.45 -3.01 -6.77
C ALA A 81 2.15 -3.41 -7.49
N ALA A 82 1.63 -2.56 -8.38
CA ALA A 82 0.41 -2.84 -9.13
C ALA A 82 0.56 -3.97 -10.18
N PHE A 83 1.78 -4.42 -10.46
CA PHE A 83 2.09 -5.51 -11.39
C PHE A 83 2.57 -6.79 -10.69
N GLU A 84 2.57 -6.82 -9.36
CA GLU A 84 2.86 -8.03 -8.59
C GLU A 84 1.83 -9.15 -8.86
N PRO A 85 2.13 -10.43 -8.56
CA PRO A 85 1.14 -11.51 -8.61
C PRO A 85 -0.11 -11.21 -7.76
N ASP A 86 0.10 -10.65 -6.57
CA ASP A 86 -0.93 -10.15 -5.69
C ASP A 86 -0.83 -8.61 -5.65
N PRO A 87 -1.43 -7.90 -6.62
CA PRO A 87 -1.19 -6.48 -6.83
C PRO A 87 -1.75 -5.64 -5.69
N TYR A 88 -0.96 -4.67 -5.24
CA TYR A 88 -1.33 -3.75 -4.17
C TYR A 88 -0.84 -2.34 -4.43
N VAL A 89 -1.44 -1.39 -3.70
CA VAL A 89 -0.99 0.00 -3.63
C VAL A 89 -0.77 0.39 -2.17
N GLY A 90 0.25 1.19 -1.92
CA GLY A 90 0.45 1.89 -0.66
C GLY A 90 -0.12 3.30 -0.74
N VAL A 91 -0.82 3.76 0.30
CA VAL A 91 -1.26 5.16 0.41
C VAL A 91 -1.05 5.70 1.83
N ALA A 92 -1.00 7.01 1.96
CA ALA A 92 -1.10 7.74 3.22
C ALA A 92 -2.33 8.63 3.21
N LEU A 93 -3.08 8.62 4.32
CA LEU A 93 -4.23 9.47 4.56
C LEU A 93 -3.86 10.51 5.61
N ALA A 94 -4.16 11.78 5.34
CA ALA A 94 -3.90 12.87 6.25
C ALA A 94 -5.18 13.68 6.53
N ALA A 95 -5.52 13.85 7.80
CA ALA A 95 -6.71 14.56 8.24
C ALA A 95 -6.52 15.27 9.59
N ARG A 96 -7.45 16.14 9.97
CA ARG A 96 -7.40 16.84 11.27
C ARG A 96 -7.93 16.02 12.43
N THR A 97 -8.74 15.00 12.17
CA THR A 97 -9.41 14.19 13.18
C THR A 97 -9.28 12.70 12.88
N PRO A 98 -9.31 11.83 13.91
CA PRO A 98 -9.33 10.37 13.70
C PRO A 98 -10.56 9.90 12.91
N GLY A 99 -11.74 10.44 13.20
CA GLY A 99 -12.97 10.04 12.50
C GLY A 99 -12.94 10.28 10.99
N ALA A 100 -12.29 11.36 10.54
CA ALA A 100 -12.10 11.59 9.11
C ALA A 100 -11.15 10.55 8.49
N LEU A 101 -10.10 10.14 9.20
CA LEU A 101 -9.21 9.06 8.76
C LEU A 101 -9.95 7.72 8.67
N ASP A 102 -10.80 7.41 9.64
CA ASP A 102 -11.57 6.15 9.65
C ASP A 102 -12.55 6.09 8.48
N ALA A 103 -13.28 7.19 8.22
CA ALA A 103 -14.18 7.29 7.08
C ALA A 103 -13.44 7.17 5.73
N ALA A 104 -12.30 7.85 5.59
CA ALA A 104 -11.50 7.78 4.37
C ALA A 104 -10.86 6.40 4.17
N GLU A 105 -10.40 5.74 5.23
CA GLU A 105 -9.87 4.38 5.14
C GLU A 105 -10.94 3.39 4.67
N ALA A 106 -12.14 3.44 5.25
CA ALA A 106 -13.25 2.58 4.83
C ALA A 106 -13.61 2.79 3.36
N MET A 107 -13.65 4.06 2.91
CA MET A 107 -13.89 4.44 1.52
C MET A 107 -12.80 3.90 0.58
N VAL A 108 -11.52 4.10 0.90
CA VAL A 108 -10.40 3.63 0.09
C VAL A 108 -10.41 2.11 -0.05
N ARG A 109 -10.64 1.40 1.07
CA ARG A 109 -10.77 -0.06 1.07
C ARG A 109 -11.93 -0.52 0.18
N SER A 110 -13.10 0.09 0.34
CA SER A 110 -14.28 -0.22 -0.47
C SER A 110 -14.05 0.03 -1.96
N ALA A 111 -13.41 1.14 -2.34
CA ALA A 111 -13.10 1.46 -3.73
C ALA A 111 -12.12 0.43 -4.35
N ASN A 112 -11.11 0.03 -3.59
CA ASN A 112 -10.15 -0.99 -4.02
C ASN A 112 -10.79 -2.38 -4.15
N GLU A 113 -11.67 -2.76 -3.23
CA GLU A 113 -12.44 -4.01 -3.33
C GLU A 113 -13.37 -4.00 -4.54
N ALA A 114 -14.09 -2.90 -4.77
CA ALA A 114 -14.98 -2.75 -5.92
C ALA A 114 -14.23 -2.88 -7.24
N LEU A 115 -13.04 -2.27 -7.33
CA LEU A 115 -12.14 -2.42 -8.46
C LEU A 115 -11.78 -3.89 -8.70
N GLY A 116 -11.42 -4.62 -7.65
CA GLY A 116 -11.12 -6.06 -7.74
C GLY A 116 -12.30 -6.90 -8.25
N ARG A 117 -13.53 -6.61 -7.79
CA ARG A 117 -14.74 -7.33 -8.20
C ARG A 117 -15.05 -7.18 -9.69
N MET A 118 -14.83 -6.00 -10.26
CA MET A 118 -15.04 -5.76 -11.71
C MET A 118 -14.27 -6.76 -12.58
N PHE A 119 -13.08 -7.19 -12.15
CA PHE A 119 -12.27 -8.17 -12.91
C PHE A 119 -12.70 -9.62 -12.68
N LEU A 120 -13.28 -9.94 -11.52
CA LEU A 120 -13.86 -11.26 -11.27
C LEU A 120 -15.10 -11.49 -12.16
N ASP A 121 -15.94 -10.46 -12.32
CA ASP A 121 -17.17 -10.54 -13.13
C ASP A 121 -16.87 -10.62 -14.64
N THR A 122 -15.69 -10.17 -15.07
CA THR A 122 -15.27 -10.22 -16.48
C THR A 122 -14.64 -11.58 -16.86
N GLY A 123 -14.46 -12.50 -15.91
CA GLY A 123 -13.81 -13.80 -16.14
C GLY A 123 -12.30 -13.70 -16.45
N VAL A 124 -11.72 -12.50 -16.32
CA VAL A 124 -10.28 -12.27 -16.48
C VAL A 124 -9.63 -12.66 -15.16
N SER A 125 -9.21 -13.92 -15.07
CA SER A 125 -8.39 -14.38 -13.94
C SER A 125 -7.18 -13.46 -13.76
N ALA A 126 -6.96 -13.00 -12.52
CA ALA A 126 -5.77 -12.26 -12.11
C ALA A 126 -4.46 -13.03 -12.36
N SER A 127 -4.57 -14.33 -12.61
CA SER A 127 -3.50 -15.20 -13.08
C SER A 127 -3.40 -15.12 -14.60
N GLY A 128 -2.42 -14.36 -15.11
CA GLY A 128 -1.87 -14.65 -16.44
C GLY A 128 -1.44 -16.12 -16.53
N PRO A 129 -1.31 -16.71 -17.73
CA PRO A 129 -0.91 -18.10 -17.86
C PRO A 129 0.36 -18.33 -17.04
N SER A 130 0.35 -19.33 -16.16
CA SER A 130 1.53 -19.78 -15.44
C SER A 130 2.54 -20.26 -16.47
N SER A 131 3.38 -19.33 -16.94
CA SER A 131 4.44 -19.64 -17.88
C SER A 131 5.48 -20.49 -17.17
N GLY A 132 5.34 -21.80 -17.34
CA GLY A 132 6.43 -22.76 -17.28
C GLY A 132 6.98 -23.04 -15.90
N ALA A 133 6.66 -24.22 -15.38
CA ALA A 133 7.58 -24.97 -14.54
C ALA A 133 8.98 -24.93 -15.19
N SER A 134 9.89 -24.15 -14.60
CA SER A 134 11.29 -24.15 -15.02
C SER A 134 11.86 -25.54 -14.71
N PRO A 135 12.34 -26.32 -15.69
CA PRO A 135 12.98 -27.59 -15.38
C PRO A 135 14.22 -27.29 -14.56
N ARG A 136 14.26 -27.78 -13.32
CA ARG A 136 15.45 -27.82 -12.48
C ARG A 136 16.61 -28.36 -13.32
N ARG A 137 17.52 -27.47 -13.73
CA ARG A 137 18.79 -27.79 -14.36
C ARG A 137 19.55 -28.74 -13.42
N THR A 138 19.59 -30.02 -13.77
CA THR A 138 20.36 -31.03 -13.04
C THR A 138 21.83 -30.66 -13.11
N ARG A 139 22.40 -30.39 -11.94
CA ARG A 139 23.79 -29.99 -11.77
C ARG A 139 24.66 -31.22 -12.01
N ARG A 140 25.27 -31.31 -13.21
CA ARG A 140 26.16 -32.41 -13.62
C ARG A 140 27.33 -32.53 -12.63
N ALA A 141 27.53 -33.72 -12.06
CA ALA A 141 28.61 -34.00 -11.13
C ALA A 141 29.98 -33.80 -11.82
N ARG A 142 30.81 -32.95 -11.22
CA ARG A 142 32.18 -32.66 -11.69
C ARG A 142 33.08 -33.82 -11.24
N ARG A 143 33.50 -34.67 -12.18
CA ARG A 143 34.57 -35.67 -11.94
C ARG A 143 35.83 -34.93 -11.50
N ARG A 144 36.29 -35.19 -10.27
CA ARG A 144 37.65 -34.86 -9.84
C ARG A 144 38.62 -35.80 -10.56
N ARG A 145 39.61 -35.21 -11.25
CA ARG A 145 40.83 -35.89 -11.69
C ARG A 145 41.95 -35.51 -10.70
N SER A 146 42.95 -36.41 -10.66
CA SER A 146 44.13 -36.56 -9.78
C SER A 146 43.81 -37.12 -8.41
#